data_AF-A0A7M4ARK1-F1
#
_entry.id   AF-A0A7M4ARK1-F1
#
_cell.length_a   1.000
_cell.length_b   1.000
_cell.length_c   1.000
_cell.angle_alpha   90.00
_cell.angle_beta   90.00
_cell.angle_gamma   90.00
#
_symmetry.space_group_name_H-M   'P 1'
#
loop_
_entity.id
_entity.type
_entity.pdbx_description
1 polymer ?
#
loop_
_entity_poly.entity_id
_entity_poly.type
_entity_poly.pdbx_seq_one_letter_code
_entity_poly.pdbx_strand_id
1 'polypeptide(L)'
;PLDPCAQIDTDGDTQPDVLDCPEGYTSWLTEDMDDDGDGTPDVLEGVETGGEGVNTNALLVVLALLIVAGGLFFARLRRGGPGDLTSLNKEHL
;
A
#
# COMPACT_ATOMS: atom_id res chain seq x y z
N PRO A 1 34.21 -24.20 5.06
CA PRO A 1 33.29 -25.25 4.55
C PRO A 1 31.87 -24.72 4.76
N LEU A 2 30.94 -24.97 3.83
CA LEU A 2 29.53 -24.71 4.11
C LEU A 2 29.11 -25.52 5.34
N ASP A 3 28.31 -24.92 6.21
CA ASP A 3 27.79 -25.60 7.40
C ASP A 3 26.85 -26.72 6.92
N PRO A 4 27.11 -28.00 7.25
CA PRO A 4 26.30 -29.12 6.77
C PRO A 4 24.84 -29.08 7.20
N CYS A 5 24.49 -28.29 8.22
CA CYS A 5 23.11 -28.09 8.64
C CYS A 5 22.37 -27.04 7.78
N ALA A 6 23.09 -26.16 7.10
CA ALA A 6 22.57 -24.98 6.40
C ALA A 6 22.89 -25.08 4.90
N GLN A 7 22.03 -25.79 4.15
CA GLN A 7 22.28 -26.15 2.75
C GLN A 7 21.40 -25.40 1.75
N ILE A 8 20.35 -24.72 2.22
CA ILE A 8 19.37 -23.99 1.41
C ILE A 8 19.40 -22.53 1.89
N ASP A 9 19.40 -21.62 0.94
CA ASP A 9 19.41 -20.15 1.08
C ASP A 9 18.71 -19.64 -0.20
N THR A 10 17.40 -19.41 -0.12
CA THR A 10 16.53 -19.18 -1.29
C THR A 10 16.66 -17.77 -1.86
N ASP A 11 16.78 -16.75 -1.00
CA ASP A 11 16.92 -15.35 -1.42
C ASP A 11 18.38 -14.88 -1.56
N GLY A 12 19.34 -15.66 -1.05
CA GLY A 12 20.77 -15.42 -1.16
C GLY A 12 21.30 -14.41 -0.14
N ASP A 13 20.60 -14.16 0.96
CA ASP A 13 20.97 -13.19 1.99
C ASP A 13 22.04 -13.70 2.97
N THR A 14 22.45 -14.97 2.82
CA THR A 14 23.41 -15.71 3.65
C THR A 14 22.87 -16.26 4.98
N GLN A 15 21.57 -16.22 5.19
CA GLN A 15 20.86 -17.01 6.19
C GLN A 15 20.25 -18.27 5.56
N PRO A 16 20.21 -19.40 6.28
CA PRO A 16 19.60 -20.61 5.77
C PRO A 16 18.09 -20.65 6.00
N ASP A 17 17.33 -21.10 5.01
CA ASP A 17 15.88 -21.35 5.15
C ASP A 17 15.58 -22.35 6.29
N VAL A 18 16.40 -23.41 6.40
CA VAL A 18 16.21 -24.48 7.38
C VAL A 18 17.53 -25.05 7.91
N LEU A 19 17.57 -25.39 9.20
CA LEU A 19 18.69 -26.06 9.85
C LEU A 19 18.41 -27.55 10.03
N ASP A 20 18.68 -28.33 8.97
CA ASP A 20 18.59 -29.79 9.00
C ASP A 20 19.97 -30.43 9.21
N CYS A 21 20.33 -30.65 10.48
CA CYS A 21 21.63 -31.18 10.85
C CYS A 21 21.73 -32.72 10.72
N PRO A 22 22.71 -33.26 9.96
CA PRO A 22 23.03 -34.69 9.98
C PRO A 22 23.48 -35.16 11.37
N GLU A 23 23.41 -36.47 11.62
CA GLU A 23 23.82 -37.04 12.91
C GLU A 23 25.25 -36.63 13.32
N GLY A 24 25.39 -36.14 14.55
CA GLY A 24 26.68 -35.70 15.12
C GLY A 24 27.09 -34.28 14.71
N TYR A 25 26.27 -33.57 13.93
CA TYR A 25 26.47 -32.17 13.59
C TYR A 25 25.50 -31.27 14.35
N THR A 26 25.94 -30.04 14.59
CA THR A 26 25.17 -28.97 15.22
C THR A 26 25.58 -27.66 14.59
N SER A 27 24.62 -26.76 14.37
CA SER A 27 24.88 -25.41 13.89
C SER A 27 24.65 -24.37 14.98
N TRP A 28 25.28 -23.20 14.80
CA TRP A 28 25.04 -21.99 15.57
C TRP A 28 24.35 -20.91 14.75
N LEU A 29 24.01 -21.21 13.49
CA LEU A 29 23.27 -20.32 12.62
C LEU A 29 21.82 -20.21 13.11
N THR A 30 21.13 -19.20 12.61
CA THR A 30 19.69 -19.00 12.81
C THR A 30 19.02 -19.20 11.46
N GLU A 31 17.87 -19.85 11.44
CA GLU A 31 17.04 -19.95 10.23
C GLU A 31 16.58 -18.54 9.83
N ASP A 32 16.47 -18.31 8.53
CA ASP A 32 15.84 -17.11 8.01
C ASP A 32 14.33 -17.12 8.33
N MET A 33 13.74 -15.93 8.32
CA MET A 33 12.30 -15.75 8.59
C MET A 33 11.52 -15.24 7.36
N ASP A 34 12.20 -15.06 6.22
CA ASP A 34 11.68 -14.46 4.99
C ASP A 34 12.39 -15.12 3.80
N ASP A 35 12.13 -16.42 3.60
CA ASP A 35 12.89 -17.30 2.68
C ASP A 35 12.98 -16.76 1.23
N ASP A 36 12.02 -15.95 0.78
CA ASP A 36 11.99 -15.38 -0.57
C ASP A 36 12.34 -13.87 -0.63
N GLY A 37 12.62 -13.26 0.53
CA GLY A 37 13.04 -11.87 0.68
C GLY A 37 11.99 -10.85 0.19
N ASP A 38 10.71 -11.20 0.21
CA ASP A 38 9.63 -10.28 -0.22
C ASP A 38 9.19 -9.29 0.88
N GLY A 39 9.66 -9.51 2.11
CA GLY A 39 9.36 -8.71 3.30
C GLY A 39 8.18 -9.23 4.13
N THR A 40 7.60 -10.37 3.76
CA THR A 40 6.54 -11.07 4.49
C THR A 40 7.15 -12.26 5.23
N PRO A 41 7.11 -12.29 6.58
CA PRO A 41 7.68 -13.42 7.29
C PRO A 41 7.01 -14.75 6.92
N ASP A 42 7.77 -15.85 6.84
CA ASP A 42 7.29 -17.19 6.41
C ASP A 42 6.05 -17.64 7.19
N VAL A 43 6.01 -17.32 8.49
CA VAL A 43 4.88 -17.65 9.38
C VAL A 43 3.57 -16.92 9.02
N LEU A 44 3.67 -15.86 8.22
CA LEU A 44 2.55 -15.06 7.71
C LEU A 44 2.31 -15.27 6.21
N GLU A 45 3.18 -15.98 5.51
CA GLU A 45 2.92 -16.35 4.12
C GLU A 45 1.66 -17.19 3.99
N GLY A 46 0.88 -16.93 2.93
CA GLY A 46 -0.40 -17.61 2.69
C GLY A 46 -1.49 -17.32 3.73
N VAL A 47 -1.23 -16.46 4.73
CA VAL A 47 -2.25 -16.00 5.66
C VAL A 47 -3.07 -14.91 4.98
N GLU A 48 -4.31 -15.25 4.68
CA GLU A 48 -5.32 -14.31 4.20
C GLU A 48 -5.63 -13.28 5.32
N THR A 49 -4.89 -12.18 5.37
CA THR A 49 -5.31 -11.05 6.19
C THR A 49 -6.58 -10.50 5.57
N GLY A 50 -7.70 -10.60 6.29
CA GLY A 50 -9.01 -10.16 5.82
C GLY A 50 -8.96 -8.70 5.40
N GLY A 51 -8.74 -8.49 4.11
CA GLY A 51 -8.39 -7.19 3.58
C GLY A 51 -9.51 -6.19 3.80
N GLU A 52 -9.18 -5.04 4.38
CA GLU A 52 -9.90 -3.81 4.09
C GLU A 52 -9.62 -3.43 2.62
N GLY A 53 -10.17 -4.24 1.70
CA GLY A 53 -10.09 -3.97 0.28
C GLY A 53 -10.77 -2.63 0.01
N VAL A 54 -10.01 -1.69 -0.54
CA VAL A 54 -10.58 -0.41 -0.97
C VAL A 54 -11.66 -0.71 -2.00
N ASN A 55 -12.90 -0.37 -1.67
CA ASN A 55 -14.05 -0.56 -2.55
C ASN A 55 -13.86 0.32 -3.80
N THR A 56 -13.29 -0.24 -4.87
CA THR A 56 -12.96 0.47 -6.12
C THR A 56 -14.19 1.13 -6.74
N ASN A 57 -15.34 0.47 -6.69
CA ASN A 57 -16.61 1.05 -7.13
C ASN A 57 -16.98 2.30 -6.33
N ALA A 58 -16.84 2.27 -5.00
CA ALA A 58 -17.12 3.43 -4.15
C ALA A 58 -16.12 4.56 -4.44
N LEU A 59 -14.83 4.23 -4.61
CA LEU A 59 -13.79 5.19 -5.00
C LEU A 59 -14.11 5.86 -6.34
N LEU A 60 -14.50 5.10 -7.36
CA LEU A 60 -14.86 5.62 -8.68
C LEU A 60 -16.09 6.54 -8.64
N VAL A 61 -17.09 6.21 -7.82
CA VAL A 61 -18.27 7.07 -7.63
C VAL A 61 -17.87 8.41 -7.01
N VAL A 62 -17.02 8.39 -5.97
CA VAL A 62 -16.53 9.63 -5.34
C VAL A 62 -15.73 10.47 -6.35
N LEU A 63 -14.84 9.85 -7.12
CA LEU A 63 -14.06 10.52 -8.16
C LEU A 63 -14.94 11.16 -9.24
N ALA A 64 -15.97 10.45 -9.70
CA ALA A 64 -16.92 10.96 -10.68
C ALA A 64 -17.70 12.18 -10.15
N LEU A 65 -18.14 12.14 -8.89
CA LEU A 65 -18.83 13.28 -8.26
C LEU A 65 -17.91 14.51 -8.14
N LEU A 66 -16.64 14.31 -7.79
CA LEU A 66 -15.65 15.40 -7.72
C LEU A 66 -15.38 16.02 -9.09
N ILE A 67 -15.30 15.21 -10.16
CA ILE A 67 -15.13 15.73 -11.53
C ILE A 67 -16.37 16.51 -11.97
N VAL A 68 -17.58 16.03 -11.69
CA VAL A 68 -18.82 16.75 -12.02
C VAL A 68 -18.90 18.06 -11.23
N ALA A 69 -18.69 18.02 -9.91
CA ALA A 69 -18.73 19.21 -9.06
C ALA A 69 -17.65 20.22 -9.45
N GLY A 70 -16.41 19.77 -9.67
CA GLY A 70 -15.30 20.60 -10.16
C GLY A 70 -15.60 21.18 -11.54
N GLY A 71 -16.08 20.36 -12.47
CA GLY A 71 -16.49 20.78 -13.81
C GLY A 71 -17.59 21.85 -13.78
N LEU A 72 -18.60 21.67 -12.93
CA LEU A 72 -19.65 22.67 -12.70
C LEU A 72 -19.11 23.95 -12.06
N PHE A 73 -18.21 23.83 -11.07
CA PHE A 73 -17.55 24.96 -10.44
C PHE A 73 -16.74 25.77 -11.46
N PHE A 74 -15.88 25.11 -12.25
CA PHE A 74 -15.11 25.75 -13.31
C PHE A 74 -15.99 26.31 -14.43
N ALA A 75 -17.06 25.61 -14.81
CA ALA A 75 -18.03 26.13 -15.77
C ALA A 75 -18.73 27.38 -15.24
N ARG A 76 -19.02 27.44 -13.93
CA ARG A 76 -19.58 28.62 -13.27
C ARG A 76 -18.57 29.76 -13.21
N LEU A 77 -17.30 29.49 -12.91
CA LEU A 77 -16.23 30.49 -12.96
C LEU A 77 -16.07 31.08 -14.37
N ARG A 78 -16.12 30.24 -15.41
CA ARG A 78 -15.98 30.69 -16.81
C ARG A 78 -17.21 31.41 -17.37
N ARG A 79 -18.41 31.10 -16.89
CA ARG A 79 -19.66 31.75 -17.33
C ARG A 79 -20.01 33.05 -16.58
N GLY A 80 -19.13 33.51 -15.70
CA GLY A 80 -19.32 34.73 -14.91
C GLY A 80 -19.54 34.40 -13.44
N GLY A 81 -18.59 34.83 -12.61
CA GLY A 81 -18.61 34.72 -11.16
C GLY A 81 -19.83 35.40 -10.51
N PRO A 82 -19.99 35.25 -9.19
CA PRO A 82 -21.22 35.57 -8.46
C PRO A 82 -21.71 36.97 -8.81
N GLY A 83 -22.97 37.05 -9.21
CA GLY A 83 -23.64 38.31 -9.47
C GLY A 83 -23.40 39.26 -8.31
N ASP A 84 -22.65 40.30 -8.60
CA ASP A 84 -22.82 41.66 -8.11
C ASP A 84 -23.47 41.77 -6.71
N LEU A 85 -22.73 41.38 -5.66
CA LEU A 85 -23.02 41.83 -4.29
C LEU A 85 -22.52 43.28 -4.07
N THR A 86 -21.95 43.91 -5.10
CA THR A 86 -21.47 45.29 -5.08
C THR A 86 -22.54 46.31 -5.47
N SER A 87 -23.72 45.87 -5.93
CA SER A 87 -24.85 46.75 -6.24
C SER A 87 -25.79 47.01 -5.06
N LEU A 88 -25.37 46.75 -3.81
CA LEU A 88 -26.07 47.23 -2.61
C LEU A 88 -25.99 48.76 -2.55
N ASN A 89 -26.93 49.38 -3.28
CA ASN A 89 -27.57 50.66 -3.07
C ASN A 89 -26.70 51.73 -2.38
N LYS A 90 -25.99 52.53 -3.20
CA LYS A 90 -25.41 53.83 -2.81
C LYS A 90 -26.26 55.02 -3.31
N GLU A 91 -27.57 54.84 -3.41
CA GLU A 91 -28.52 55.88 -3.84
C GLU A 91 -29.56 56.21 -2.75
N HIS A 92 -29.16 56.12 -1.48
CA HIS A 92 -29.87 56.77 -0.37
C HIS A 92 -28.86 57.19 0.71
N LEU A 93 -28.25 58.36 0.53
CA LEU A 93 -27.82 59.29 1.60
C LEU A 93 -27.45 60.63 0.98
#